data_AF-A0A950HWQ4-F1
#
_entry.id   AF-A0A950HWQ4-F1
#
_cell.length_a   1.000
_cell.length_b   1.000
_cell.length_c   1.000
_cell.angle_alpha   90.00
_cell.angle_beta   90.00
_cell.angle_gamma   90.00
#
_symmetry.space_group_name_H-M   'P 1'
#
loop_
_entity.id
_entity.type
_entity.pdbx_description
1 polymer ?
#
loop_
_entity_poly.entity_id
_entity_poly.type
_entity_poly.pdbx_seq_one_letter_code
_entity_poly.pdbx_strand_id
1 'polypeptide(L)'
;MSKFEKLVGLAGGALLAAAAVGVPAAGHAAAKDKPLYIIGVFHADVSNSFSSVVKRGVEQAGADVNAKVEFVGPDKFDVVAEGQLIDAAIAKKPDGLFVSLPDCDALKPHIKSAIAAGIPVMSFNSGASCFKDAGSLVHVAEDGIEAGQGAGKRLVALGAKNVICLDHEVGNAILEDRCKGIEEALKAAGGKSTIVPTSLADPSVTKGAIEAAFLKDPS
;
A
#
# COMPACT_ATOMS: atom_id res chain seq x y z
N MET A 1 -42.84 21.87 16.38
CA MET A 1 -41.42 22.00 16.01
C MET A 1 -41.16 20.97 14.91
N SER A 2 -40.58 21.21 13.74
CA SER A 2 -39.96 22.38 13.13
C SER A 2 -39.87 22.09 11.62
N LYS A 3 -40.46 22.99 10.82
CA LYS A 3 -40.07 23.43 9.47
C LYS A 3 -39.47 22.37 8.52
N PHE A 4 -40.35 21.73 7.77
CA PHE A 4 -40.09 21.27 6.41
C PHE A 4 -41.33 21.62 5.57
N GLU A 5 -41.09 22.12 4.35
CA GLU A 5 -42.06 22.36 3.27
C GLU A 5 -42.88 23.66 3.27
N LYS A 6 -43.11 24.15 2.03
CA LYS A 6 -43.76 25.39 1.55
C LYS A 6 -42.73 26.53 1.35
N LEU A 7 -42.54 27.15 0.19
CA LEU A 7 -43.42 27.33 -0.98
C LEU A 7 -42.62 27.41 -2.29
N VAL A 8 -43.15 26.76 -3.34
CA VAL A 8 -43.05 27.25 -4.72
C VAL A 8 -44.26 28.16 -4.94
N GLY A 9 -44.02 29.40 -5.36
CA GLY A 9 -45.05 30.40 -5.64
C GLY A 9 -44.56 31.39 -6.69
N LEU A 10 -45.25 31.40 -7.83
CA LEU A 10 -45.00 32.17 -9.05
C LEU A 10 -45.24 33.68 -8.88
N ALA A 11 -44.43 34.48 -9.58
CA ALA A 11 -44.75 35.72 -10.30
C ALA A 11 -45.33 36.95 -9.58
N GLY A 12 -44.62 38.09 -9.72
CA GLY A 12 -45.15 39.43 -9.49
C GLY A 12 -44.05 40.49 -9.61
N GLY A 13 -43.93 41.13 -10.78
CA GLY A 13 -42.82 42.00 -11.13
C GLY A 13 -42.82 43.37 -10.45
N ALA A 14 -41.62 43.94 -10.33
CA ALA A 14 -41.38 45.37 -10.36
C ALA A 14 -39.97 45.61 -10.95
N LEU A 15 -39.93 46.25 -12.12
CA LEU A 15 -38.71 46.78 -12.71
C LEU A 15 -38.16 47.89 -11.81
N LEU A 16 -36.90 47.75 -11.39
CA LEU A 16 -36.04 48.86 -11.00
C LEU A 16 -34.69 48.64 -11.68
N ALA A 17 -34.44 49.46 -12.70
CA ALA A 17 -33.17 49.53 -13.41
C ALA A 17 -32.08 50.01 -12.44
N ALA A 18 -31.07 49.16 -12.20
CA ALA A 18 -29.83 49.53 -11.55
C ALA A 18 -28.67 49.21 -12.50
N ALA A 19 -27.80 50.20 -12.67
CA ALA A 19 -26.78 50.29 -13.70
C ALA A 19 -25.84 49.07 -13.76
N ALA A 20 -25.57 48.62 -14.99
CA ALA A 20 -24.53 47.66 -15.30
C ALA A 20 -23.15 48.27 -15.01
N VAL A 21 -22.62 48.02 -13.81
CA VAL A 21 -21.17 48.10 -13.58
C VAL A 21 -20.59 46.82 -14.16
N GLY A 22 -20.06 46.90 -15.38
CA GLY A 22 -19.30 45.84 -16.01
C GLY A 22 -18.03 45.59 -15.20
N VAL A 23 -18.09 44.63 -14.28
CA VAL A 23 -16.89 44.04 -13.68
C VAL A 23 -16.23 43.24 -14.81
N PRO A 24 -14.99 43.54 -15.22
CA PRO A 24 -14.33 42.71 -16.20
C PRO A 24 -14.20 41.32 -15.60
N ALA A 25 -14.76 40.32 -16.29
CA ALA A 25 -14.44 38.93 -16.03
C ALA A 25 -12.94 38.80 -16.30
N ALA A 26 -12.14 38.92 -15.24
CA ALA A 26 -10.77 38.49 -15.24
C ALA A 26 -10.83 36.99 -15.50
N GLY A 27 -10.66 36.63 -16.78
CA GLY A 27 -10.45 35.27 -17.19
C GLY A 27 -9.29 34.74 -16.36
N HIS A 28 -9.61 33.87 -15.41
CA HIS A 28 -8.63 32.91 -14.94
C HIS A 28 -8.33 32.07 -16.17
N ALA A 29 -7.30 32.48 -16.92
CA ALA A 29 -6.63 31.58 -17.82
C ALA A 29 -6.28 30.37 -16.95
N ALA A 30 -6.99 29.26 -17.15
CA ALA A 30 -6.68 28.01 -16.49
C ALA A 30 -5.21 27.74 -16.82
N ALA A 31 -4.34 27.90 -15.82
CA ALA A 31 -3.01 27.35 -15.90
C ALA A 31 -3.22 25.88 -16.29
N LYS A 32 -2.61 25.44 -17.39
CA LYS A 32 -2.61 24.02 -17.70
C LYS A 32 -1.97 23.33 -16.50
N ASP A 33 -2.78 22.66 -15.69
CA ASP A 33 -2.32 22.03 -14.46
C ASP A 33 -1.14 21.11 -14.82
N LYS A 34 0.04 21.48 -14.34
CA LYS A 34 1.24 20.65 -14.50
C LYS A 34 0.91 19.29 -13.89
N PRO A 35 1.20 18.17 -14.60
CA PRO A 35 0.94 16.85 -14.05
C PRO A 35 1.57 16.70 -12.67
N LEU A 36 0.84 16.14 -11.71
CA LEU A 36 1.39 15.78 -10.41
C LEU A 36 2.58 14.84 -10.61
N TYR A 37 3.64 15.01 -9.83
CA TYR A 37 4.79 14.14 -9.87
C TYR A 37 4.82 13.24 -8.64
N ILE A 38 4.52 11.96 -8.81
CA ILE A 38 4.45 10.97 -7.72
C ILE A 38 5.56 9.95 -7.90
N ILE A 39 6.21 9.55 -6.80
CA ILE A 39 7.19 8.46 -6.82
C ILE A 39 6.75 7.38 -5.84
N GLY A 40 6.67 6.15 -6.35
CA GLY A 40 6.48 4.95 -5.55
C GLY A 40 7.78 4.23 -5.30
N VAL A 41 8.02 3.81 -4.05
CA VAL A 41 9.17 2.98 -3.69
C VAL A 41 8.68 1.65 -3.13
N PHE A 42 9.14 0.55 -3.70
CA PHE A 42 8.83 -0.81 -3.28
C PHE A 42 10.07 -1.50 -2.69
N HIS A 43 9.87 -2.45 -1.79
CA HIS A 43 10.93 -3.17 -1.07
C HIS A 43 11.67 -4.21 -1.89
N ALA A 44 11.21 -4.50 -3.12
CA ALA A 44 11.75 -5.54 -3.98
C ALA A 44 11.66 -5.17 -5.46
N ASP A 45 12.03 -6.11 -6.33
CA ASP A 45 12.02 -5.93 -7.79
C ASP A 45 10.63 -5.56 -8.29
N VAL A 46 10.51 -4.40 -8.94
CA VAL A 46 9.26 -3.86 -9.51
C VAL A 46 8.80 -4.58 -10.80
N SER A 47 9.60 -5.52 -11.30
CA SER A 47 9.30 -6.37 -12.45
C SER A 47 8.84 -7.77 -12.07
N ASN A 48 8.83 -8.12 -10.78
CA ASN A 48 8.39 -9.42 -10.32
C ASN A 48 6.88 -9.67 -10.60
N SER A 49 6.44 -10.92 -10.41
CA SER A 49 5.08 -11.35 -10.77
C SER A 49 3.97 -10.59 -10.03
N PHE A 50 4.24 -10.12 -8.81
CA PHE A 50 3.31 -9.30 -8.02
C PHE A 50 3.43 -7.82 -8.37
N SER A 51 4.64 -7.26 -8.28
CA SER A 51 4.90 -5.83 -8.42
C SER A 51 4.68 -5.32 -9.84
N SER A 52 4.83 -6.16 -10.87
CA SER A 52 4.48 -5.78 -12.25
C SER A 52 2.98 -5.52 -12.42
N VAL A 53 2.11 -6.20 -11.66
CA VAL A 53 0.67 -5.94 -11.63
C VAL A 53 0.39 -4.63 -10.92
N VAL A 54 1.02 -4.40 -9.76
CA VAL A 54 0.95 -3.14 -9.01
C VAL A 54 1.38 -1.97 -9.89
N LYS A 55 2.51 -2.11 -10.60
CA LYS A 55 3.05 -1.11 -11.52
C LYS A 55 2.03 -0.70 -12.58
N ARG A 56 1.35 -1.66 -13.21
CA ARG A 56 0.28 -1.36 -14.19
C ARG A 56 -0.88 -0.61 -13.55
N GLY A 57 -1.29 -0.96 -12.34
CA GLY A 57 -2.35 -0.25 -11.61
C GLY A 57 -1.96 1.18 -11.27
N VAL A 58 -0.73 1.39 -10.82
CA VAL A 58 -0.16 2.71 -10.53
C VAL A 58 -0.05 3.57 -11.79
N GLU A 59 0.44 3.01 -12.90
CA GLU A 59 0.55 3.70 -14.19
C GLU A 59 -0.82 4.11 -14.72
N GLN A 60 -1.81 3.22 -14.62
CA GLN A 60 -3.19 3.53 -15.00
C GLN A 60 -3.77 4.65 -14.12
N ALA A 61 -3.63 4.56 -12.80
CA ALA A 61 -4.08 5.60 -11.88
C ALA A 61 -3.42 6.95 -12.18
N GLY A 62 -2.12 6.94 -12.53
CA GLY A 62 -1.41 8.13 -12.98
C GLY A 62 -2.02 8.75 -14.23
N ALA A 63 -2.36 7.94 -15.23
CA ALA A 63 -3.05 8.42 -16.43
C ALA A 63 -4.43 9.01 -16.11
N ASP A 64 -5.21 8.35 -15.23
CA ASP A 64 -6.57 8.76 -14.88
C ASP A 64 -6.61 10.12 -14.15
N VAL A 65 -5.57 10.45 -13.38
CA VAL A 65 -5.50 11.69 -12.57
C VAL A 65 -4.52 12.73 -13.12
N ASN A 66 -4.00 12.54 -14.33
CA ASN A 66 -2.97 13.39 -14.93
C ASN A 66 -1.73 13.55 -14.02
N ALA A 67 -1.17 12.44 -13.55
CA ALA A 67 0.07 12.38 -12.79
C ALA A 67 1.16 11.65 -13.57
N LYS A 68 2.38 12.20 -13.54
CA LYS A 68 3.60 11.47 -13.88
C LYS A 68 4.00 10.62 -12.68
N VAL A 69 4.02 9.29 -12.86
CA VAL A 69 4.40 8.37 -11.79
C VAL A 69 5.70 7.65 -12.14
N GLU A 70 6.63 7.61 -11.19
CA GLU A 70 7.78 6.70 -11.21
C GLU A 70 7.56 5.60 -10.16
N PHE A 71 7.81 4.35 -10.49
CA PHE A 71 7.72 3.23 -9.56
C PHE A 71 9.05 2.47 -9.57
N VAL A 72 9.74 2.49 -8.43
CA VAL A 72 11.12 2.01 -8.29
C VAL A 72 11.23 1.06 -7.11
N GLY A 73 12.23 0.19 -7.15
CA GLY A 73 12.57 -0.73 -6.08
C GLY A 73 13.94 -1.35 -6.35
N PRO A 74 14.55 -2.00 -5.35
CA PRO A 74 15.77 -2.77 -5.51
C PRO A 74 15.54 -4.03 -6.36
N ASP A 75 16.62 -4.71 -6.78
CA ASP A 75 16.54 -5.91 -7.64
C ASP A 75 16.04 -7.18 -6.91
N LYS A 76 15.88 -7.10 -5.58
CA LYS A 76 15.42 -8.17 -4.67
C LYS A 76 14.94 -7.54 -3.37
N PHE A 77 14.31 -8.30 -2.49
CA PHE A 77 13.97 -7.81 -1.15
C PHE A 77 15.19 -7.25 -0.41
N ASP A 78 15.18 -5.93 -0.16
CA ASP A 78 16.27 -5.20 0.50
C ASP A 78 15.76 -3.89 1.11
N VAL A 79 15.50 -3.92 2.42
CA VAL A 79 15.00 -2.78 3.19
C VAL A 79 16.00 -1.62 3.23
N VAL A 80 17.31 -1.90 3.24
CA VAL A 80 18.34 -0.86 3.27
C VAL A 80 18.37 -0.12 1.94
N ALA A 81 18.34 -0.86 0.84
CA ALA A 81 18.25 -0.27 -0.50
C ALA A 81 16.93 0.49 -0.70
N GLU A 82 15.80 -0.01 -0.17
CA GLU A 82 14.53 0.72 -0.16
C GLU A 82 14.67 2.09 0.54
N GLY A 83 15.25 2.14 1.74
CA GLY A 83 15.50 3.40 2.45
C GLY A 83 16.33 4.41 1.64
N GLN A 84 17.39 3.93 0.99
CA GLN A 84 18.22 4.75 0.10
C GLN A 84 17.44 5.27 -1.13
N LEU A 85 16.54 4.46 -1.68
CA LEU A 85 15.67 4.86 -2.78
C LEU A 85 14.62 5.89 -2.34
N ILE A 86 14.12 5.81 -1.10
CA ILE A 86 13.26 6.84 -0.51
C ILE A 86 14.03 8.16 -0.42
N ASP A 87 15.26 8.16 0.10
CA ASP A 87 16.09 9.37 0.19
C ASP A 87 16.37 9.98 -1.20
N ALA A 88 16.66 9.13 -2.19
CA ALA A 88 16.83 9.56 -3.58
C ALA A 88 15.53 10.13 -4.18
N ALA A 89 14.37 9.55 -3.83
CA ALA A 89 13.07 10.06 -4.24
C ALA A 89 12.77 11.43 -3.61
N ILE A 90 13.08 11.63 -2.33
CA ILE A 90 12.96 12.93 -1.65
C ILE A 90 13.77 14.00 -2.38
N ALA A 91 15.00 13.69 -2.80
CA ALA A 91 15.87 14.63 -3.51
C ALA A 91 15.29 15.12 -4.85
N LYS A 92 14.44 14.31 -5.49
CA LYS A 92 13.71 14.67 -6.72
C LYS A 92 12.54 15.62 -6.47
N LYS A 93 12.18 15.87 -5.21
CA LYS A 93 11.09 16.75 -4.76
C LYS A 93 9.74 16.46 -5.45
N PRO A 94 9.25 15.21 -5.40
CA PRO A 94 7.91 14.89 -5.91
C PRO A 94 6.82 15.57 -5.09
N ASP A 95 5.64 15.67 -5.68
CA ASP A 95 4.42 16.17 -5.03
C ASP A 95 3.87 15.15 -4.01
N GLY A 96 4.31 13.88 -4.07
CA GLY A 96 3.96 12.86 -3.09
C GLY A 96 4.74 11.56 -3.25
N LEU A 97 4.79 10.79 -2.17
CA LEU A 97 5.37 9.44 -2.14
C LEU A 97 4.32 8.40 -1.75
N PHE A 98 4.43 7.21 -2.33
CA PHE A 98 3.85 6.01 -1.75
C PHE A 98 4.94 4.95 -1.56
N VAL A 99 5.03 4.37 -0.37
CA VAL A 99 6.13 3.46 -0.01
C VAL A 99 5.59 2.16 0.55
N SER A 100 6.22 1.03 0.24
CA SER A 100 6.01 -0.14 1.08
C SER A 100 6.70 0.07 2.43
N LEU A 101 6.22 -0.63 3.46
CA LEU A 101 6.75 -0.52 4.81
C LEU A 101 6.91 -1.90 5.44
N PRO A 102 7.75 -2.79 4.86
CA PRO A 102 7.99 -4.14 5.39
C PRO A 102 8.64 -4.11 6.78
N ASP A 103 9.55 -3.17 7.01
CA ASP A 103 10.23 -2.95 8.29
C ASP A 103 10.05 -1.50 8.72
N CYS A 104 9.24 -1.32 9.74
CA CYS A 104 8.84 -0.01 10.22
C CYS A 104 9.99 0.72 10.91
N ASP A 105 10.81 0.01 11.67
CA ASP A 105 11.88 0.62 12.46
C ASP A 105 13.01 1.10 11.55
N ALA A 106 13.34 0.31 10.52
CA ALA A 106 14.35 0.67 9.52
C ALA A 106 13.91 1.85 8.63
N LEU A 107 12.63 1.89 8.20
CA LEU A 107 12.18 2.86 7.20
C LEU A 107 11.57 4.15 7.79
N LYS A 108 11.15 4.13 9.06
CA LYS A 108 10.59 5.30 9.74
C LYS A 108 11.46 6.56 9.68
N PRO A 109 12.80 6.51 9.83
CA PRO A 109 13.66 7.68 9.67
C PRO A 109 13.57 8.32 8.27
N HIS A 110 13.50 7.50 7.21
CA HIS A 110 13.38 7.94 5.83
C HIS A 110 12.00 8.57 5.55
N ILE A 111 10.93 7.94 6.04
CA ILE A 111 9.55 8.48 5.92
C ILE A 111 9.44 9.83 6.64
N LYS A 112 9.96 9.93 7.86
CA LYS A 112 9.99 11.21 8.60
C LYS A 112 10.78 12.29 7.88
N SER A 113 11.85 11.93 7.18
CA SER A 113 12.63 12.89 6.37
C SER A 113 11.84 13.42 5.18
N ALA A 114 11.04 12.58 4.51
CA ALA A 114 10.13 13.02 3.44
C ALA A 114 9.08 14.02 3.97
N ILE A 115 8.47 13.69 5.12
CA ILE A 115 7.48 14.56 5.78
C ILE A 115 8.11 15.89 6.18
N ALA A 116 9.32 15.87 6.75
CA ALA A 116 10.05 17.09 7.10
C ALA A 116 10.40 17.95 5.87
N ALA A 117 10.57 17.33 4.70
CA ALA A 117 10.74 18.03 3.42
C ALA A 117 9.41 18.55 2.82
N GLY A 118 8.27 18.35 3.50
CA GLY A 118 6.95 18.77 3.04
C GLY A 118 6.30 17.84 2.03
N ILE A 119 6.83 16.62 1.85
CA ILE A 119 6.31 15.65 0.89
C ILE A 119 5.32 14.71 1.61
N PRO A 120 4.04 14.65 1.20
CA PRO A 120 3.08 13.73 1.78
C PRO A 120 3.45 12.28 1.44
N VAL A 121 3.33 11.38 2.43
CA VAL A 121 3.68 9.96 2.27
C VAL A 121 2.46 9.08 2.55
N MET A 122 2.13 8.22 1.59
CA MET A 122 1.21 7.09 1.79
C MET A 122 2.01 5.79 1.91
N SER A 123 1.48 4.82 2.62
CA SER A 123 2.07 3.48 2.71
C SER A 123 1.18 2.47 2.01
N PHE A 124 1.78 1.39 1.51
CA PHE A 124 1.01 0.32 0.86
C PHE A 124 1.66 -1.06 1.10
N ASN A 125 0.89 -2.11 0.84
CA ASN A 125 1.29 -3.53 0.89
C ASN A 125 1.68 -4.07 2.28
N SER A 126 2.66 -3.47 2.94
CA SER A 126 3.18 -3.87 4.25
C SER A 126 3.23 -2.70 5.21
N GLY A 127 3.18 -2.98 6.51
CA GLY A 127 3.31 -1.97 7.57
C GLY A 127 1.99 -1.38 8.07
N ALA A 128 0.87 -2.10 7.89
CA ALA A 128 -0.45 -1.70 8.37
C ALA A 128 -0.48 -1.40 9.88
N SER A 129 0.31 -2.13 10.67
CA SER A 129 0.40 -1.97 12.12
C SER A 129 1.17 -0.72 12.57
N CYS A 130 1.98 -0.11 11.70
CA CYS A 130 2.97 0.89 12.09
C CYS A 130 2.97 2.17 11.24
N PHE A 131 2.21 2.24 10.15
CA PHE A 131 2.26 3.37 9.21
C PHE A 131 2.00 4.73 9.87
N LYS A 132 1.11 4.77 10.89
CA LYS A 132 0.80 5.99 11.65
C LYS A 132 2.00 6.48 12.43
N ASP A 133 2.78 5.56 13.02
CA ASP A 133 3.97 5.89 13.79
C ASP A 133 5.12 6.36 12.90
N ALA A 134 5.15 5.91 11.64
CA ALA A 134 6.04 6.43 10.62
C ALA A 134 5.61 7.82 10.12
N GLY A 135 4.36 8.22 10.34
CA GLY A 135 3.79 9.50 9.89
C GLY A 135 3.12 9.44 8.52
N SER A 136 2.91 8.25 7.98
CA SER A 136 2.18 8.08 6.73
C SER A 136 0.70 8.44 6.90
N LEU A 137 0.14 9.16 5.92
CA LEU A 137 -1.24 9.69 5.97
C LEU A 137 -2.30 8.58 5.93
N VAL A 138 -2.04 7.55 5.14
CA VAL A 138 -2.96 6.43 4.89
C VAL A 138 -2.14 5.18 4.56
N HIS A 139 -2.72 4.02 4.84
CA HIS A 139 -2.20 2.73 4.46
C HIS A 139 -3.17 2.03 3.50
N VAL A 140 -2.66 1.50 2.41
CA VAL A 140 -3.44 0.75 1.41
C VAL A 140 -2.88 -0.65 1.25
N ALA A 141 -3.52 -1.63 1.86
CA ALA A 141 -3.21 -3.05 1.73
C ALA A 141 -4.43 -3.90 2.11
N GLU A 142 -4.31 -5.21 1.91
CA GLU A 142 -5.13 -6.17 2.64
C GLU A 142 -4.69 -6.26 4.11
N ASP A 143 -5.58 -6.70 5.00
CA ASP A 143 -5.20 -7.07 6.36
C ASP A 143 -4.51 -8.44 6.35
N GLY A 144 -3.22 -8.47 6.72
CA GLY A 144 -2.41 -9.69 6.68
C GLY A 144 -2.91 -10.79 7.62
N ILE A 145 -3.38 -10.42 8.81
CA ILE A 145 -3.90 -11.38 9.79
C ILE A 145 -5.19 -11.99 9.26
N GLU A 146 -6.13 -11.16 8.78
CA GLU A 146 -7.39 -11.63 8.22
C GLU A 146 -7.17 -12.53 7.00
N ALA A 147 -6.27 -12.12 6.08
CA ALA A 147 -5.91 -12.91 4.91
C ALA A 147 -5.30 -14.27 5.32
N GLY A 148 -4.38 -14.26 6.29
CA GLY A 148 -3.80 -15.47 6.88
C GLY A 148 -4.83 -16.39 7.51
N GLN A 149 -5.76 -15.83 8.30
CA GLN A 149 -6.86 -16.59 8.89
C GLN A 149 -7.78 -17.20 7.82
N GLY A 150 -8.07 -16.47 6.75
CA GLY A 150 -8.84 -16.97 5.60
C GLY A 150 -8.16 -18.18 4.95
N ALA A 151 -6.86 -18.09 4.69
CA ALA A 151 -6.06 -19.19 4.16
C ALA A 151 -6.02 -20.39 5.12
N GLY A 152 -5.76 -20.15 6.41
CA GLY A 152 -5.73 -21.20 7.43
C GLY A 152 -7.08 -21.93 7.58
N LYS A 153 -8.20 -21.19 7.63
CA LYS A 153 -9.55 -21.78 7.66
C LYS A 153 -9.82 -22.66 6.45
N ARG A 154 -9.37 -22.23 5.25
CA ARG A 154 -9.48 -23.04 4.04
C ARG A 154 -8.67 -24.33 4.14
N LEU A 155 -7.43 -24.26 4.65
CA LEU A 155 -6.59 -25.45 4.85
C LEU A 155 -7.19 -26.43 5.87
N VAL A 156 -7.72 -25.93 6.99
CA VAL A 156 -8.45 -26.75 7.97
C VAL A 156 -9.65 -27.44 7.33
N ALA A 157 -10.43 -26.75 6.50
CA ALA A 157 -11.58 -27.34 5.80
C ALA A 157 -11.17 -28.42 4.79
N LEU A 158 -9.92 -28.40 4.31
CA LEU A 158 -9.32 -29.46 3.48
C LEU A 158 -8.73 -30.61 4.32
N GLY A 159 -8.81 -30.54 5.65
CA GLY A 159 -8.32 -31.57 6.57
C GLY A 159 -6.87 -31.39 7.01
N ALA A 160 -6.22 -30.27 6.69
CA ALA A 160 -4.85 -30.01 7.11
C ALA A 160 -4.76 -29.85 8.64
N LYS A 161 -3.75 -30.50 9.25
CA LYS A 161 -3.46 -30.42 10.69
C LYS A 161 -2.07 -29.84 10.98
N ASN A 162 -1.10 -30.14 10.13
CA ASN A 162 0.23 -29.56 10.16
C ASN A 162 0.42 -28.77 8.86
N VAL A 163 0.76 -27.49 8.96
CA VAL A 163 0.93 -26.62 7.78
C VAL A 163 2.28 -25.94 7.83
N ILE A 164 2.98 -25.95 6.70
CA ILE A 164 4.18 -25.13 6.51
C ILE A 164 3.75 -23.76 5.97
N CYS A 165 4.04 -22.69 6.70
CA CYS A 165 3.94 -21.32 6.19
C CYS A 165 5.28 -20.95 5.54
N LEU A 166 5.29 -20.75 4.23
CA LEU A 166 6.51 -20.35 3.52
C LEU A 166 6.68 -18.84 3.62
N ASP A 167 7.78 -18.42 4.22
CA ASP A 167 8.16 -17.00 4.32
C ASP A 167 9.34 -16.74 3.40
N HIS A 168 9.15 -15.87 2.42
CA HIS A 168 10.14 -15.59 1.38
C HIS A 168 10.87 -14.25 1.58
N GLU A 169 10.46 -13.47 2.56
CA GLU A 169 11.03 -12.17 2.91
C GLU A 169 10.99 -12.02 4.44
N VAL A 170 11.82 -12.81 5.12
CA VAL A 170 11.89 -12.83 6.58
C VAL A 170 12.09 -11.41 7.12
N GLY A 171 11.24 -11.00 8.06
CA GLY A 171 11.19 -9.64 8.61
C GLY A 171 10.19 -8.71 7.90
N ASN A 172 9.54 -9.13 6.80
CA ASN A 172 8.47 -8.37 6.18
C ASN A 172 7.18 -8.50 6.99
N ALA A 173 6.75 -7.41 7.62
CA ALA A 173 5.60 -7.36 8.52
C ALA A 173 4.32 -8.03 7.97
N ILE A 174 4.01 -7.87 6.67
CA ILE A 174 2.79 -8.47 6.11
C ILE A 174 2.87 -10.00 6.03
N LEU A 175 4.05 -10.57 5.82
CA LEU A 175 4.24 -12.02 5.75
C LEU A 175 4.17 -12.63 7.15
N GLU A 176 4.75 -11.95 8.14
CA GLU A 176 4.64 -12.33 9.55
C GLU A 176 3.17 -12.33 9.99
N ASP A 177 2.42 -11.29 9.65
CA ASP A 177 0.99 -11.20 9.93
C ASP A 177 0.19 -12.33 9.25
N ARG A 178 0.45 -12.61 7.97
CA ARG A 178 -0.20 -13.73 7.26
C ARG A 178 0.12 -15.08 7.91
N CYS A 179 1.38 -15.34 8.25
CA CYS A 179 1.74 -16.61 8.91
C CYS A 179 1.13 -16.73 10.31
N LYS A 180 1.05 -15.63 11.07
CA LYS A 180 0.34 -15.57 12.35
C LYS A 180 -1.15 -15.87 12.19
N GLY A 181 -1.82 -15.27 11.20
CA GLY A 181 -3.22 -15.56 10.91
C GLY A 181 -3.48 -17.03 10.56
N ILE A 182 -2.57 -17.65 9.79
CA ILE A 182 -2.61 -19.09 9.49
C ILE A 182 -2.47 -19.91 10.77
N GLU A 183 -1.51 -19.57 11.63
CA GLU A 183 -1.27 -20.24 12.91
C GLU A 183 -2.50 -20.18 13.83
N GLU A 184 -3.12 -19.00 13.96
CA GLU A 184 -4.33 -18.79 14.76
C GLU A 184 -5.49 -19.67 14.28
N ALA A 185 -5.72 -19.71 12.96
CA ALA A 185 -6.78 -20.53 12.38
C ALA A 185 -6.55 -22.04 12.58
N LEU A 186 -5.30 -22.51 12.48
CA LEU A 186 -4.97 -23.91 12.71
C LEU A 186 -5.07 -24.29 14.19
N LYS A 187 -4.54 -23.46 15.10
CA LYS A 187 -4.64 -23.70 16.54
C LYS A 187 -6.10 -23.83 17.00
N ALA A 188 -6.99 -23.00 16.48
CA ALA A 188 -8.42 -23.07 16.77
C ALA A 188 -9.06 -24.42 16.36
N ALA A 189 -8.48 -25.13 15.39
CA ALA A 189 -8.91 -26.44 14.92
C ALA A 189 -8.08 -27.61 15.48
N GLY A 190 -7.19 -27.36 16.44
CA GLY A 190 -6.29 -28.37 17.00
C GLY A 190 -5.10 -28.75 16.09
N GLY A 191 -4.81 -27.93 15.09
CA GLY A 191 -3.64 -28.03 14.24
C GLY A 191 -2.50 -27.10 14.66
N LYS A 192 -1.42 -27.10 13.88
CA LYS A 192 -0.23 -26.26 14.07
C LYS A 192 0.31 -25.79 12.72
N SER A 193 1.01 -24.66 12.72
CA SER A 193 1.83 -24.24 11.60
C SER A 193 3.31 -24.16 11.98
N THR A 194 4.19 -24.18 10.99
CA THR A 194 5.62 -23.92 11.15
C THR A 194 6.06 -22.99 10.03
N ILE A 195 6.74 -21.90 10.39
CA ILE A 195 7.30 -20.97 9.42
C ILE A 195 8.59 -21.58 8.87
N VAL A 196 8.72 -21.59 7.55
CA VAL A 196 9.91 -22.05 6.83
C VAL A 196 10.41 -20.90 5.95
N PRO A 197 11.60 -20.34 6.25
CA PRO A 197 12.25 -19.37 5.39
C PRO A 197 12.56 -19.95 4.02
N THR A 198 12.32 -19.16 2.98
CA THR A 198 12.49 -19.49 1.57
C THR A 198 13.04 -18.28 0.80
N SER A 199 13.12 -18.38 -0.53
CA SER A 199 13.58 -17.26 -1.36
C SER A 199 12.76 -17.17 -2.64
N LEU A 200 12.23 -15.99 -2.94
CA LEU A 200 11.67 -15.71 -4.27
C LEU A 200 12.73 -15.69 -5.37
N ALA A 201 13.95 -15.26 -5.04
CA ALA A 201 15.03 -15.10 -6.01
C ALA A 201 15.67 -16.44 -6.41
N ASP A 202 15.61 -17.46 -5.52
CA ASP A 202 16.21 -18.78 -5.76
C ASP A 202 15.21 -19.92 -5.52
N PRO A 203 14.61 -20.48 -6.59
CA PRO A 203 13.71 -21.63 -6.48
C PRO A 203 14.36 -22.89 -5.88
N SER A 204 15.68 -23.05 -5.98
CA SER A 204 16.39 -24.21 -5.43
C SER A 204 16.44 -24.15 -3.92
N VAL A 205 16.64 -22.94 -3.35
CA VAL A 205 16.54 -22.70 -1.90
C VAL A 205 15.15 -23.03 -1.40
N THR A 206 14.11 -22.55 -2.10
CA THR A 206 12.71 -22.84 -1.75
C THR A 206 12.41 -24.34 -1.79
N LYS A 207 12.80 -25.03 -2.86
CA LYS A 207 12.64 -26.48 -2.98
C LYS A 207 13.33 -27.24 -1.85
N GLY A 208 14.60 -26.93 -1.59
CA GLY A 208 15.37 -27.59 -0.53
C GLY A 208 14.80 -27.35 0.86
N ALA A 209 14.34 -26.13 1.14
CA ALA A 209 13.69 -25.78 2.41
C ALA A 209 12.39 -26.57 2.62
N ILE A 210 11.57 -26.70 1.58
CA ILE A 210 10.34 -27.51 1.61
C ILE A 210 10.66 -28.99 1.83
N GLU A 211 11.60 -29.55 1.07
CA GLU A 211 12.04 -30.95 1.22
C GLU A 211 12.55 -31.22 2.64
N ALA A 212 13.39 -30.34 3.19
CA ALA A 212 13.90 -30.46 4.54
C ALA A 212 12.78 -30.37 5.60
N ALA A 213 11.78 -29.50 5.39
CA ALA A 213 10.65 -29.38 6.30
C ALA A 213 9.79 -30.65 6.33
N PHE A 214 9.50 -31.25 5.18
CA PHE A 214 8.77 -32.53 5.10
C PHE A 214 9.57 -33.71 5.66
N LEU A 215 10.90 -33.72 5.50
CA LEU A 215 11.74 -34.76 6.12
C LEU A 215 11.75 -34.65 7.64
N LYS A 216 11.64 -33.43 8.19
CA LYS A 216 11.61 -33.18 9.63
C LYS A 216 10.26 -33.53 10.27
N ASP A 217 9.15 -33.26 9.58
CA ASP A 217 7.81 -33.63 9.99
C ASP A 217 7.02 -34.19 8.79
N PRO A 218 6.96 -35.53 8.63
CA PRO A 218 6.24 -36.17 7.52
C PRO A 218 4.71 -36.15 7.65
N SER A 219 4.17 -35.58 8.74
CA SER A 219 2.73 -35.64 9.09
C SER A 219 1.92 -34.42 8.68
#